data_AF-A0A150GNX3-F1
#
_entry.id   AF-A0A150GNX3-F1
#
_cell.length_a   1.000
_cell.length_b   1.000
_cell.length_c   1.000
_cell.angle_alpha   90.00
_cell.angle_beta   90.00
_cell.angle_gamma   90.00
#
_symmetry.space_group_name_H-M   'P 1'
#
loop_
_entity.id
_entity.type
_entity.pdbx_description
1 polymer ?
#
loop_
_entity_poly.entity_id
_entity_poly.type
_entity_poly.pdbx_seq_one_letter_code
_entity_poly.pdbx_strand_id
1 'polypeptide(L)'
;MVASSSPSPLYPSDPSELREVEQLEELFSRKLGVWARVVAYHHLFSMDPAHAVDTLAAKQGPPASGPDPRAGSSRGSGGLPGWQVGFVRACLPLLRGAISKGYRVNAENAATCLKRIREVFDQVGERLSRNGSRGYLVGGRFSAADLTFAALAAPLLLPPAYGAYLPPLEACGPDHPGTELRRTPAGQHAMRMYELHREPPAGGPAAAAAVAAGSGAAAAGNGAAVGDGGAASRL
;
A
#
# COMPACT_ATOMS: atom_id res chain seq x y z
N MET A 1 -3.75 35.59 28.61
CA MET A 1 -4.01 35.35 27.17
C MET A 1 -3.92 33.87 26.93
N VAL A 2 -5.06 33.19 26.74
CA VAL A 2 -5.10 31.77 26.39
C VAL A 2 -4.72 31.68 24.92
N ALA A 3 -3.60 31.03 24.61
CA ALA A 3 -3.22 30.73 23.24
C ALA A 3 -4.32 29.87 22.64
N SER A 4 -5.02 30.39 21.62
CA SER A 4 -5.95 29.61 20.81
C SER A 4 -5.15 28.56 20.05
N SER A 5 -4.98 27.39 20.64
CA SER A 5 -4.44 26.21 19.96
C SER A 5 -5.35 25.91 18.78
N SER A 6 -4.83 26.04 17.56
CA SER A 6 -5.55 25.65 16.36
C SER A 6 -6.11 24.24 16.52
N PRO A 7 -7.36 23.97 16.11
CA PRO A 7 -7.95 22.65 16.25
C PRO A 7 -7.07 21.63 15.54
N SER A 8 -6.74 20.53 16.23
CA SER A 8 -5.92 19.47 15.66
C SER A 8 -6.61 18.90 14.42
N PRO A 9 -5.91 18.75 13.28
CA PRO A 9 -6.52 18.21 12.06
C PRO A 9 -7.17 16.84 12.28
N LEU A 10 -6.56 15.99 13.13
CA LEU A 10 -6.95 14.59 13.33
C LEU A 10 -7.76 14.33 14.61
N TYR A 11 -7.71 15.24 15.59
CA TYR A 11 -8.43 15.06 16.86
C TYR A 11 -9.64 16.01 16.89
N PRO A 12 -10.87 15.48 17.06
CA PRO A 12 -12.07 16.30 17.19
C PRO A 12 -12.04 17.23 18.40
N SER A 13 -12.72 18.37 18.28
CA SER A 13 -12.91 19.31 19.39
C SER A 13 -14.06 18.92 20.30
N ASP A 14 -15.00 18.11 19.81
CA ASP A 14 -16.07 17.55 20.62
C ASP A 14 -15.51 16.50 21.61
N PRO A 15 -15.73 16.65 22.94
CA PRO A 15 -15.16 15.73 23.92
C PRO A 15 -15.68 14.29 23.86
N SER A 16 -16.83 14.03 23.25
CA SER A 16 -17.36 12.68 23.08
C SER A 16 -16.67 11.98 21.90
N GLU A 17 -16.55 12.68 20.76
CA GLU A 17 -15.82 12.19 19.60
C GLU A 17 -14.33 12.00 19.89
N LEU A 18 -13.70 12.92 20.63
CA LEU A 18 -12.30 12.83 21.03
C LEU A 18 -12.02 11.53 21.81
N ARG A 19 -12.84 11.24 22.84
CA ARG A 19 -12.70 10.03 23.65
C ARG A 19 -12.87 8.77 22.82
N GLU A 20 -13.74 8.80 21.82
CA GLU A 20 -13.96 7.66 20.93
C GLU A 20 -12.78 7.42 19.99
N VAL A 21 -12.18 8.49 19.46
CA VAL A 21 -10.95 8.42 18.66
C VAL A 21 -9.80 7.83 19.48
N GLU A 22 -9.58 8.31 20.70
CA GLU A 22 -8.52 7.82 21.59
C GLU A 22 -8.71 6.33 21.96
N GLN A 23 -9.95 5.91 22.24
CA GLN A 23 -10.25 4.50 22.53
C GLN A 23 -9.96 3.59 21.34
N LEU A 24 -10.30 4.04 20.12
CA LEU A 24 -10.01 3.29 18.91
C LEU A 24 -8.51 3.23 18.62
N GLU A 25 -7.81 4.36 18.76
CA GLU A 25 -6.35 4.42 18.60
C GLU A 25 -5.66 3.42 19.53
N GLU A 26 -6.03 3.42 20.82
CA GLU A 26 -5.48 2.48 21.81
C GLU A 26 -5.84 1.03 21.50
N LEU A 27 -7.08 0.77 21.06
CA LEU A 27 -7.50 -0.56 20.63
C LEU A 27 -6.60 -1.07 19.50
N PHE A 28 -6.37 -0.26 18.47
CA PHE A 28 -5.59 -0.64 17.31
C PHE A 28 -4.10 -0.76 17.63
N SER A 29 -3.52 0.20 18.34
CA SER A 29 -2.09 0.20 18.69
C SER A 29 -1.72 -1.00 19.56
N ARG A 30 -2.54 -1.31 20.56
CA ARG A 30 -2.29 -2.39 21.52
C ARG A 30 -2.50 -3.78 20.93
N LYS A 31 -3.53 -3.93 20.09
CA LYS A 31 -3.94 -5.24 19.55
C LYS A 31 -3.46 -5.45 18.11
N LEU A 32 -3.99 -4.66 17.19
CA LEU A 32 -3.80 -4.83 15.75
C LEU A 32 -2.33 -4.71 15.37
N GLY A 33 -1.60 -3.74 15.94
CA GLY A 33 -0.20 -3.50 15.59
C GLY A 33 0.74 -4.67 15.88
N VAL A 34 0.54 -5.42 16.97
CA VAL A 34 1.37 -6.58 17.29
C VAL A 34 1.01 -7.77 16.39
N TRP A 35 -0.28 -8.06 16.26
CA TRP A 35 -0.75 -9.20 15.45
C TRP A 35 -0.44 -9.03 13.97
N ALA A 36 -0.59 -7.83 13.43
CA ALA A 36 -0.29 -7.54 12.03
C ALA A 36 1.18 -7.82 11.70
N ARG A 37 2.11 -7.47 12.59
CA ARG A 37 3.53 -7.78 12.41
C ARG A 37 3.80 -9.28 12.45
N VAL A 38 3.20 -10.01 13.40
CA VAL A 38 3.38 -11.48 13.48
C VAL A 38 2.94 -12.15 12.19
N VAL A 39 1.76 -11.79 11.67
CA VAL A 39 1.23 -12.36 10.42
C VAL A 39 2.06 -11.92 9.22
N ALA A 40 2.36 -10.62 9.10
CA ALA A 40 3.19 -10.10 8.00
C ALA A 40 4.57 -10.76 7.97
N TYR A 41 5.24 -10.92 9.12
CA TYR A 41 6.51 -11.62 9.19
C TYR A 41 6.37 -13.09 8.84
N HIS A 42 5.34 -13.79 9.31
CA HIS A 42 5.12 -15.19 8.95
C HIS A 42 5.05 -15.39 7.43
N HIS A 43 4.32 -14.54 6.72
CA HIS A 43 4.23 -14.61 5.26
C HIS A 43 5.51 -14.15 4.57
N LEU A 44 6.11 -13.03 5.01
CA LEU A 44 7.39 -12.53 4.47
C LEU A 44 8.51 -13.58 4.60
N PHE A 45 8.51 -14.30 5.71
CA PHE A 45 9.47 -15.35 6.02
C PHE A 45 9.16 -16.69 5.33
N SER A 46 7.95 -16.86 4.82
CA SER A 46 7.61 -18.03 4.00
C SER A 46 7.96 -17.81 2.52
N MET A 47 8.22 -16.56 2.10
CA MET A 47 8.77 -16.25 0.79
C MET A 47 10.24 -16.68 0.70
N ASP A 48 10.70 -17.04 -0.50
CA ASP A 48 12.11 -17.33 -0.75
C ASP A 48 12.97 -16.08 -0.42
N PRO A 49 13.86 -16.15 0.60
CA PRO A 49 14.67 -15.02 1.02
C PRO A 49 15.59 -14.47 -0.08
N ALA A 50 16.01 -15.31 -1.01
CA ALA A 50 16.81 -14.88 -2.15
C ALA A 50 15.99 -13.93 -3.04
N HIS A 51 14.75 -14.32 -3.37
CA HIS A 51 13.85 -13.51 -4.19
C HIS A 51 13.50 -12.17 -3.54
N ALA A 52 13.28 -12.13 -2.21
CA ALA A 52 12.93 -10.89 -1.52
C ALA A 52 14.08 -9.86 -1.54
N VAL A 53 15.32 -10.29 -1.27
CA VAL A 53 16.50 -9.41 -1.30
C VAL A 53 16.80 -8.96 -2.73
N ASP A 54 16.70 -9.87 -3.70
CA ASP A 54 16.98 -9.56 -5.10
C ASP A 54 15.93 -8.59 -5.65
N THR A 55 14.66 -8.68 -5.22
CA THR A 55 13.61 -7.72 -5.60
C THR A 55 13.81 -6.34 -4.95
N LEU A 56 14.20 -6.30 -3.67
CA LEU A 56 14.53 -5.07 -2.96
C LEU A 56 15.75 -4.37 -3.59
N ALA A 57 16.77 -5.15 -3.96
CA ALA A 57 17.98 -4.65 -4.62
C ALA A 57 17.70 -4.19 -6.06
N ALA A 58 16.93 -4.96 -6.84
CA ALA A 58 16.63 -4.65 -8.24
C ALA A 58 15.72 -3.43 -8.41
N LYS A 59 14.71 -3.25 -7.54
CA LYS A 59 13.82 -2.08 -7.59
C LYS A 59 14.40 -0.81 -6.98
N GLN A 60 15.55 -0.91 -6.33
CA GLN A 60 16.32 0.23 -5.84
C GLN A 60 17.59 0.48 -6.67
N GLY A 61 17.80 -0.16 -7.82
CA GLY A 61 19.00 0.01 -8.65
C GLY A 61 19.23 1.45 -9.15
N PRO A 62 20.46 1.80 -9.58
CA PRO A 62 20.82 3.17 -9.96
C PRO A 62 19.96 3.68 -11.13
N PRO A 63 19.66 5.00 -11.20
CA PRO A 63 18.93 5.55 -12.34
C PRO A 63 19.71 5.30 -13.63
N ALA A 64 18.99 4.91 -14.69
CA ALA A 64 19.48 5.16 -16.03
C ALA A 64 19.55 6.68 -16.21
N SER A 65 20.69 7.17 -16.71
CA SER A 65 21.07 8.56 -17.04
C SER A 65 21.67 9.42 -15.90
N GLY A 66 22.82 10.03 -16.23
CA GLY A 66 23.75 10.70 -15.34
C GLY A 66 23.29 12.06 -14.79
N PRO A 67 24.13 12.73 -13.99
CA PRO A 67 23.72 13.90 -13.22
C PRO A 67 23.44 15.11 -14.12
N ASP A 68 22.19 15.59 -14.09
CA ASP A 68 21.83 16.93 -14.56
C ASP A 68 22.33 17.97 -13.54
N PRO A 69 23.24 18.89 -13.91
CA PRO A 69 23.81 19.87 -12.98
C PRO A 69 22.83 20.94 -12.48
N ARG A 70 21.56 20.95 -12.94
CA ARG A 70 20.60 22.04 -12.65
C ARG A 70 19.46 21.67 -11.70
N ALA A 71 19.42 20.47 -11.14
CA ALA A 71 18.38 20.06 -10.19
C ALA A 71 18.76 20.42 -8.75
N GLY A 72 18.15 21.48 -8.20
CA GLY A 72 18.22 21.81 -6.78
C GLY A 72 17.58 20.70 -5.92
N SER A 73 18.37 20.11 -5.03
CA SER A 73 17.99 19.30 -3.86
C SER A 73 16.71 18.45 -4.01
N SER A 74 16.71 17.45 -4.88
CA SER A 74 15.76 16.33 -4.77
C SER A 74 16.39 15.18 -3.99
N ARG A 75 15.74 14.79 -2.88
CA ARG A 75 16.06 13.63 -2.01
C ARG A 75 16.60 12.46 -2.83
N GLY A 76 17.86 12.10 -2.58
CA GLY A 76 18.59 11.07 -3.30
C GLY A 76 17.96 9.69 -3.15
N SER A 77 17.35 9.21 -4.23
CA SER A 77 17.08 7.80 -4.50
C SER A 77 18.31 7.21 -5.21
N GLY A 78 19.37 6.95 -4.44
CA GLY A 78 20.50 6.13 -4.85
C GLY A 78 20.33 4.73 -4.25
N GLY A 79 20.44 3.69 -5.08
CA GLY A 79 20.38 2.31 -4.62
C GLY A 79 21.43 1.96 -3.56
N LEU A 80 21.14 0.94 -2.77
CA LEU A 80 22.10 0.38 -1.81
C LEU A 80 23.33 -0.14 -2.58
N PRO A 81 24.56 0.30 -2.25
CA PRO A 81 25.79 -0.31 -2.76
C PRO A 81 25.78 -1.83 -2.66
N GLY A 82 26.35 -2.53 -3.65
CA GLY A 82 26.30 -4.01 -3.71
C GLY A 82 26.85 -4.72 -2.47
N TRP A 83 27.81 -4.13 -1.77
CA TRP A 83 28.31 -4.66 -0.49
C TRP A 83 27.26 -4.56 0.64
N GLN A 84 26.38 -3.55 0.63
CA GLN A 84 25.26 -3.45 1.56
C GLN A 84 24.21 -4.53 1.26
N VAL A 85 23.94 -4.82 -0.02
CA VAL A 85 23.07 -5.93 -0.40
C VAL A 85 23.66 -7.27 0.06
N GLY A 86 24.96 -7.49 -0.15
CA GLY A 86 25.68 -8.66 0.36
C GLY A 86 25.63 -8.78 1.88
N PHE A 87 25.84 -7.67 2.60
CA PHE A 87 25.74 -7.61 4.05
C PHE A 87 24.33 -7.92 4.55
N VAL A 88 23.29 -7.31 3.96
CA VAL A 88 21.88 -7.59 4.29
C VAL A 88 21.57 -9.07 4.07
N ARG A 89 22.00 -9.66 2.94
CA ARG A 89 21.80 -11.08 2.64
C ARG A 89 22.47 -11.99 3.67
N ALA A 90 23.68 -11.65 4.11
CA ALA A 90 24.42 -12.41 5.13
C ALA A 90 23.80 -12.30 6.52
N CYS A 91 23.31 -11.12 6.92
CA CYS A 91 22.68 -10.89 8.22
C CYS A 91 21.21 -11.31 8.28
N LEU A 92 20.53 -11.46 7.14
CA LEU A 92 19.11 -11.81 7.06
C LEU A 92 18.71 -13.07 7.86
N PRO A 93 19.42 -14.21 7.81
CA PRO A 93 19.04 -15.39 8.60
C PRO A 93 19.12 -15.13 10.12
N LEU A 94 20.11 -14.36 10.59
CA LEU A 94 20.25 -13.99 11.99
C LEU A 94 19.12 -13.04 12.42
N LEU A 95 18.86 -12.00 11.61
CA LEU A 95 17.78 -11.05 11.84
C LEU A 95 16.41 -11.75 11.85
N ARG A 96 16.17 -12.65 10.88
CA ARG A 96 14.98 -13.51 10.82
C ARG A 96 14.86 -14.33 12.10
N GLY A 97 15.93 -15.00 12.54
CA GLY A 97 15.93 -15.77 13.78
C GLY A 97 15.56 -14.93 15.01
N ALA A 98 16.14 -13.73 15.12
CA ALA A 98 15.85 -12.80 16.22
C ALA A 98 14.40 -12.29 16.18
N ILE A 99 13.89 -11.88 15.02
CA ILE A 99 12.50 -11.42 14.84
C ILE A 99 11.52 -12.56 15.13
N SER A 100 11.76 -13.75 14.55
CA SER A 100 10.91 -14.92 14.77
C SER A 100 10.86 -15.32 16.24
N LYS A 101 11.98 -15.26 16.96
CA LYS A 101 12.02 -15.54 18.40
C LYS A 101 11.31 -14.45 19.21
N GLY A 102 11.60 -13.18 18.95
CA GLY A 102 11.04 -12.03 19.70
C GLY A 102 9.53 -11.90 19.56
N TYR A 103 9.01 -12.08 18.34
CA TYR A 103 7.56 -12.03 18.06
C TYR A 103 6.87 -13.40 18.14
N ARG A 104 7.61 -14.47 18.47
CA ARG A 104 7.13 -15.86 18.47
C ARG A 104 6.44 -16.21 17.15
N VAL A 105 7.06 -15.85 16.03
CA VAL A 105 6.52 -16.05 14.68
C VAL A 105 6.63 -17.53 14.33
N ASN A 106 5.48 -18.21 14.34
CA ASN A 106 5.29 -19.57 13.87
C ASN A 106 3.87 -19.71 13.31
N ALA A 107 3.57 -20.82 12.63
CA ALA A 107 2.29 -21.02 11.96
C ALA A 107 1.08 -20.93 12.93
N GLU A 108 1.19 -21.53 14.12
CA GLU A 108 0.12 -21.54 15.12
C GLU A 108 -0.20 -20.14 15.66
N ASN A 109 0.85 -19.39 16.03
CA ASN A 109 0.70 -18.02 16.53
C ASN A 109 0.23 -17.07 15.42
N ALA A 110 0.72 -17.24 14.19
CA ALA A 110 0.25 -16.47 13.04
C ALA A 110 -1.24 -16.73 12.76
N ALA A 111 -1.69 -17.99 12.78
CA ALA A 111 -3.10 -18.34 12.63
C ALA A 111 -3.97 -17.74 13.75
N THR A 112 -3.49 -17.80 15.00
CA THR A 112 -4.17 -17.20 16.16
C THR A 112 -4.27 -15.68 16.03
N CYS A 113 -3.17 -15.02 15.64
CA CYS A 113 -3.14 -13.58 15.39
C CYS A 113 -4.08 -13.20 14.24
N LEU A 114 -4.11 -13.97 13.16
CA LEU A 114 -4.99 -13.73 12.01
C LEU A 114 -6.47 -13.83 12.41
N LYS A 115 -6.87 -14.81 13.23
CA LYS A 115 -8.24 -14.90 13.75
C LYS A 115 -8.64 -13.63 14.50
N ARG A 116 -7.75 -13.13 15.37
CA ARG A 116 -8.00 -11.90 16.14
C ARG A 116 -8.02 -10.64 15.26
N ILE A 117 -7.21 -10.61 14.20
CA ILE A 117 -7.26 -9.54 13.20
C ILE A 117 -8.63 -9.52 12.51
N ARG A 118 -9.15 -10.69 12.10
CA ARG A 118 -10.49 -10.80 11.50
C ARG A 118 -11.57 -10.24 12.43
N GLU A 119 -11.54 -10.59 13.72
CA GLU A 119 -12.47 -10.05 14.72
C GLU A 119 -12.42 -8.50 14.82
N VAL A 120 -11.22 -7.91 14.72
CA VAL A 120 -11.07 -6.44 14.70
C VAL A 120 -11.60 -5.85 13.39
N PHE A 121 -11.34 -6.49 12.25
CA PHE A 121 -11.86 -6.08 10.95
C PHE A 121 -13.39 -6.15 10.91
N ASP A 122 -13.99 -7.16 11.53
CA ASP A 122 -15.45 -7.29 11.63
C ASP A 122 -16.04 -6.15 12.48
N GLN A 123 -15.46 -5.87 13.65
CA GLN A 123 -15.88 -4.74 14.51
C GLN A 123 -15.79 -3.40 13.79
N VAL A 124 -14.72 -3.18 13.04
CA VAL A 124 -14.54 -1.97 12.22
C VAL A 124 -15.57 -1.95 11.08
N GLY A 125 -15.83 -3.08 10.43
CA GLY A 125 -16.83 -3.19 9.36
C GLY A 125 -18.25 -2.89 9.84
N GLU A 126 -18.65 -3.42 11.00
CA GLU A 126 -19.93 -3.13 11.64
C GLU A 126 -20.06 -1.65 11.99
N ARG A 127 -19.00 -1.06 12.55
CA ARG A 127 -18.95 0.36 12.89
C ARG A 127 -19.09 1.25 11.65
N LEU A 128 -18.39 0.94 10.57
CA LEU A 128 -18.52 1.65 9.30
C LEU A 128 -19.92 1.50 8.70
N SER A 129 -20.53 0.32 8.82
CA SER A 129 -21.88 0.08 8.33
C SER A 129 -22.91 0.97 9.03
N ARG A 130 -22.74 1.22 10.34
CA ARG A 130 -23.57 2.16 11.11
C ARG A 130 -23.35 3.62 10.70
N ASN A 131 -22.13 3.98 10.29
CA ASN A 131 -21.77 5.35 9.89
C ASN A 131 -22.02 5.65 8.40
N GLY A 132 -22.38 4.64 7.60
CA GLY A 132 -22.60 4.75 6.16
C GLY A 132 -21.35 4.42 5.31
N SER A 133 -21.58 4.06 4.03
CA SER A 133 -20.57 3.48 3.13
C SER A 133 -19.35 4.36 2.82
N ARG A 134 -19.45 5.67 3.06
CA ARG A 134 -18.37 6.66 2.90
C ARG A 134 -17.98 7.33 4.22
N GLY A 135 -18.47 6.81 5.35
CA GLY A 135 -18.16 7.33 6.67
C GLY A 135 -16.73 7.04 7.10
N TYR A 136 -16.22 7.94 7.93
CA TYR A 136 -15.06 7.71 8.78
C TYR A 136 -15.50 6.99 10.07
N LEU A 137 -14.54 6.51 10.86
CA LEU A 137 -14.82 5.74 12.08
C LEU A 137 -15.52 6.57 13.17
N VAL A 138 -15.28 7.88 13.20
CA VAL A 138 -15.83 8.82 14.20
C VAL A 138 -16.19 10.15 13.51
N GLY A 139 -17.32 10.75 13.91
CA GLY A 139 -17.66 12.15 13.58
C GLY A 139 -17.80 12.50 12.09
N GLY A 140 -17.87 11.51 11.20
CA GLY A 140 -18.00 11.75 9.75
C GLY A 140 -16.81 12.46 9.10
N ARG A 141 -15.66 12.53 9.76
CA ARG A 141 -14.43 13.19 9.28
C ARG A 141 -13.19 12.32 9.51
N PHE A 142 -12.14 12.56 8.73
CA PHE A 142 -10.87 11.88 8.92
C PHE A 142 -10.27 12.20 10.30
N SER A 143 -9.84 11.17 11.00
CA SER A 143 -9.32 11.27 12.37
C SER A 143 -8.11 10.37 12.61
N ALA A 144 -7.49 10.51 13.79
CA ALA A 144 -6.41 9.64 14.23
C ALA A 144 -6.82 8.15 14.27
N ALA A 145 -8.10 7.85 14.49
CA ALA A 145 -8.61 6.48 14.48
C ALA A 145 -8.50 5.84 13.09
N ASP A 146 -8.93 6.56 12.04
CA ASP A 146 -8.89 6.09 10.66
C ASP A 146 -7.43 5.92 10.19
N LEU A 147 -6.59 6.92 10.50
CA LEU A 147 -5.16 6.88 10.18
C LEU A 147 -4.47 5.69 10.85
N THR A 148 -4.71 5.50 12.16
CA THR A 148 -4.07 4.44 12.95
C THR A 148 -4.51 3.06 12.46
N PHE A 149 -5.80 2.87 12.22
CA PHE A 149 -6.31 1.62 11.65
C PHE A 149 -5.65 1.32 10.30
N ALA A 150 -5.67 2.28 9.36
CA ALA A 150 -5.11 2.10 8.04
C ALA A 150 -3.60 1.83 8.07
N ALA A 151 -2.84 2.57 8.90
CA ALA A 151 -1.40 2.41 9.04
C ALA A 151 -1.02 1.04 9.59
N LEU A 152 -1.74 0.55 10.61
CA LEU A 152 -1.45 -0.75 11.24
C LEU A 152 -1.96 -1.94 10.42
N ALA A 153 -3.00 -1.76 9.60
CA ALA A 153 -3.47 -2.78 8.66
C ALA A 153 -2.60 -2.88 7.39
N ALA A 154 -1.85 -1.83 7.04
CA ALA A 154 -1.11 -1.74 5.79
C ALA A 154 -0.10 -2.88 5.52
N PRO A 155 0.65 -3.41 6.50
CA PRO A 155 1.53 -4.56 6.25
C PRO A 155 0.80 -5.83 5.79
N LEU A 156 -0.51 -5.94 6.07
CA LEU A 156 -1.37 -7.04 5.64
C LEU A 156 -2.08 -6.71 4.33
N LEU A 157 -2.50 -5.45 4.18
CA LEU A 157 -3.26 -4.99 3.02
C LEU A 157 -2.39 -4.56 1.86
N LEU A 158 -1.10 -4.30 2.04
CA LEU A 158 -0.13 -3.94 1.00
C LEU A 158 -0.60 -2.82 0.05
N PRO A 159 -1.05 -1.65 0.55
CA PRO A 159 -1.61 -0.61 -0.30
C PRO A 159 -0.55 -0.09 -1.31
N PRO A 160 -0.91 0.19 -2.58
CA PRO A 160 0.05 0.66 -3.59
C PRO A 160 0.76 1.96 -3.22
N ALA A 161 0.07 2.86 -2.50
CA ALA A 161 0.62 4.12 -2.04
C ALA A 161 1.44 3.99 -0.74
N TYR A 162 1.78 2.77 -0.30
CA TYR A 162 2.58 2.57 0.90
C TYR A 162 3.93 3.26 0.76
N GLY A 163 4.33 4.03 1.78
CA GLY A 163 5.51 4.92 1.73
C GLY A 163 6.88 4.25 1.59
N ALA A 164 6.90 2.92 1.58
CA ALA A 164 8.07 2.10 1.39
C ALA A 164 7.73 0.98 0.40
N TYR A 165 8.75 0.27 -0.09
CA TYR A 165 8.48 -0.87 -0.93
C TYR A 165 7.75 -1.98 -0.16
N LEU A 166 6.58 -2.35 -0.67
CA LEU A 166 5.90 -3.60 -0.37
C LEU A 166 5.73 -4.37 -1.69
N PRO A 167 5.88 -5.69 -1.69
CA PRO A 167 5.53 -6.48 -2.87
C PRO A 167 4.04 -6.27 -3.18
N PRO A 168 3.66 -6.21 -4.48
CA PRO A 168 2.25 -6.28 -4.86
C PRO A 168 1.60 -7.53 -4.26
N LEU A 169 0.32 -7.44 -3.89
CA LEU A 169 -0.38 -8.56 -3.25
C LEU A 169 -0.38 -9.81 -4.14
N GLU A 170 -0.41 -9.61 -5.45
CA GLU A 170 -0.37 -10.64 -6.48
C GLU A 170 0.92 -11.46 -6.43
N ALA A 171 2.02 -10.85 -5.96
CA ALA A 171 3.32 -11.51 -5.78
C ALA A 171 3.42 -12.31 -4.46
N CYS A 172 2.47 -12.12 -3.53
CA CYS A 172 2.47 -12.78 -2.22
C CYS A 172 1.79 -14.15 -2.22
N GLY A 173 1.21 -14.58 -3.34
CA GLY A 173 0.46 -15.83 -3.48
C GLY A 173 -1.01 -15.72 -3.06
N PRO A 174 -1.86 -16.67 -3.50
CA PRO A 174 -3.31 -16.61 -3.30
C PRO A 174 -3.73 -16.72 -1.82
N ASP A 175 -2.96 -17.46 -1.02
CA ASP A 175 -3.24 -17.71 0.40
C ASP A 175 -2.84 -16.54 1.33
N HIS A 176 -2.31 -15.44 0.78
CA HIS A 176 -1.98 -14.27 1.58
C HIS A 176 -3.25 -13.66 2.19
N PRO A 177 -3.29 -13.38 3.50
CA PRO A 177 -4.50 -12.88 4.18
C PRO A 177 -5.00 -11.55 3.63
N GLY A 178 -4.13 -10.75 3.02
CA GLY A 178 -4.51 -9.53 2.31
C GLY A 178 -5.58 -9.73 1.23
N THR A 179 -5.62 -10.89 0.56
CA THR A 179 -6.62 -11.22 -0.47
C THR A 179 -8.04 -11.26 0.10
N GLU A 180 -8.20 -11.84 1.29
CA GLU A 180 -9.47 -11.89 2.03
C GLU A 180 -9.76 -10.53 2.66
N LEU A 181 -8.80 -9.98 3.42
CA LEU A 181 -9.02 -8.79 4.23
C LEU A 181 -9.36 -7.56 3.39
N ARG A 182 -8.77 -7.39 2.19
CA ARG A 182 -9.12 -6.29 1.26
C ARG A 182 -10.57 -6.29 0.80
N ARG A 183 -11.25 -7.44 0.82
CA ARG A 183 -12.66 -7.56 0.40
C ARG A 183 -13.65 -7.13 1.48
N THR A 184 -13.22 -7.07 2.73
CA THR A 184 -14.05 -6.63 3.85
C THR A 184 -14.31 -5.11 3.82
N PRO A 185 -15.40 -4.61 4.43
CA PRO A 185 -15.64 -3.17 4.54
C PRO A 185 -14.50 -2.42 5.24
N ALA A 186 -13.89 -3.03 6.25
CA ALA A 186 -12.75 -2.48 6.96
C ALA A 186 -11.50 -2.41 6.07
N GLY A 187 -11.19 -3.47 5.32
CA GLY A 187 -10.09 -3.46 4.36
C GLY A 187 -10.26 -2.39 3.29
N GLN A 188 -11.46 -2.27 2.72
CA GLN A 188 -11.77 -1.20 1.76
C GLN A 188 -11.63 0.19 2.37
N HIS A 189 -12.05 0.39 3.62
CA HIS A 189 -11.86 1.65 4.32
C HIS A 189 -10.37 2.01 4.48
N ALA A 190 -9.54 1.06 4.92
CA ALA A 190 -8.09 1.29 5.03
C ALA A 190 -7.45 1.63 3.67
N MET A 191 -7.83 0.94 2.59
CA MET A 191 -7.35 1.25 1.24
C MET A 191 -7.75 2.67 0.82
N ARG A 192 -9.00 3.06 1.07
CA ARG A 192 -9.48 4.44 0.79
C ARG A 192 -8.70 5.50 1.57
N MET A 193 -8.27 5.23 2.81
CA MET A 193 -7.47 6.21 3.58
C MET A 193 -6.12 6.48 2.89
N TYR A 194 -5.51 5.47 2.29
CA TYR A 194 -4.30 5.66 1.48
C TYR A 194 -4.60 6.40 0.18
N GLU A 195 -5.70 6.08 -0.50
CA GLU A 195 -6.08 6.76 -1.76
C GLU A 195 -6.41 8.25 -1.56
N LEU A 196 -7.09 8.60 -0.47
CA LEU A 196 -7.54 9.97 -0.22
C LEU A 196 -6.49 10.85 0.44
N HIS A 197 -5.69 10.30 1.36
CA HIS A 197 -4.83 11.10 2.26
C HIS A 197 -3.34 10.89 2.02
N ARG A 198 -2.97 10.08 1.03
CA ARG A 198 -1.59 9.90 0.63
C ARG A 198 -1.43 10.20 -0.84
N GLU A 199 -0.61 11.18 -1.14
CA GLU A 199 -0.21 11.45 -2.52
C GLU A 199 0.46 10.18 -3.08
N PRO A 200 0.07 9.73 -4.29
CA PRO A 200 0.81 8.67 -4.95
C PRO A 200 2.27 9.13 -5.08
N PRO A 201 3.25 8.26 -4.79
CA PRO A 201 4.64 8.64 -4.95
C PRO A 201 4.84 9.15 -6.38
N ALA A 202 5.45 10.33 -6.52
CA ALA A 202 5.82 10.89 -7.82
C ALA A 202 6.74 9.87 -8.53
N GLY A 203 6.16 9.03 -9.39
CA GLY A 203 6.82 7.88 -10.01
C GLY A 203 6.07 6.53 -9.93
N GLY A 204 4.90 6.44 -9.30
CA GLY A 204 3.99 5.28 -9.35
C GLY A 204 2.97 5.34 -10.51
N PRO A 205 2.21 4.27 -10.81
CA PRO A 205 1.65 3.91 -12.12
C PRO A 205 0.58 4.83 -12.75
N ALA A 206 0.47 6.09 -12.34
CA ALA A 206 -0.21 7.12 -13.13
C ALA A 206 0.58 7.49 -14.40
N ALA A 207 1.91 7.37 -14.39
CA ALA A 207 2.74 7.55 -15.59
C ALA A 207 2.55 6.40 -16.62
N ALA A 208 2.17 5.19 -16.18
CA ALA A 208 1.89 4.08 -17.08
C ALA A 208 0.51 4.22 -17.77
N ALA A 209 -0.47 4.84 -17.10
CA ALA A 209 -1.77 5.14 -17.70
C ALA A 209 -1.68 6.24 -18.78
N ALA A 210 -0.76 7.20 -18.64
CA ALA A 210 -0.52 8.24 -19.65
C ALA A 210 0.19 7.70 -20.91
N VAL A 211 0.99 6.62 -20.79
CA VAL A 211 1.66 5.98 -21.95
C VAL A 211 0.70 5.06 -22.72
N ALA A 212 -0.29 4.46 -22.05
CA ALA A 212 -1.34 3.67 -22.72
C ALA A 212 -2.37 4.54 -23.48
N ALA A 213 -2.58 5.78 -23.04
CA ALA A 213 -3.47 6.73 -23.74
C ALA A 213 -2.81 7.39 -24.98
N GLY A 214 -1.49 7.23 -25.17
CA GLY A 214 -0.74 7.84 -26.27
C GLY A 214 -0.46 6.93 -27.47
N SER A 215 -0.70 5.62 -27.38
CA SER A 215 -0.39 4.66 -28.46
C SER A 215 -1.62 4.10 -29.19
N GLY A 216 -2.80 4.67 -28.96
CA GLY A 216 -4.08 4.23 -29.53
C GLY A 216 -4.62 5.05 -30.71
N ALA A 217 -3.81 5.87 -31.38
CA ALA A 217 -4.27 6.70 -32.50
C ALA A 217 -3.32 6.62 -33.71
N ALA A 218 -3.11 5.42 -34.26
CA ALA A 218 -2.55 5.26 -35.60
C ALA A 218 -2.87 3.86 -36.18
N ALA A 219 -4.15 3.57 -36.43
CA ALA A 219 -4.55 2.48 -37.34
C ALA A 219 -6.01 2.65 -37.81
N ALA A 220 -6.24 3.62 -38.69
CA ALA A 220 -7.41 3.60 -39.56
C ALA A 220 -7.08 4.29 -40.89
N GLY A 221 -7.09 3.50 -41.97
CA GLY A 221 -7.23 4.01 -43.33
C GLY A 221 -5.95 4.17 -44.14
N ASN A 222 -5.36 3.07 -44.62
CA ASN A 222 -4.57 3.12 -45.85
C ASN A 222 -5.47 2.69 -47.01
N GLY A 223 -6.23 3.65 -47.55
CA GLY A 223 -6.89 3.52 -48.84
C GLY A 223 -5.85 3.70 -49.93
N ALA A 224 -5.37 2.59 -50.50
CA ALA A 224 -4.56 2.63 -51.72
C ALA A 224 -5.50 2.77 -52.92
N ALA A 225 -5.53 3.99 -53.45
CA ALA A 225 -6.02 4.27 -54.79
C ALA A 225 -5.07 3.64 -55.83
N VAL A 226 -5.64 2.84 -56.74
CA VAL A 226 -5.09 2.64 -58.09
C VAL A 226 -6.22 2.98 -59.03
N GLY A 227 -6.02 4.07 -59.77
CA GLY A 227 -6.92 4.52 -60.82
C GLY A 227 -6.52 3.98 -62.18
N ASP A 228 -7.37 4.36 -63.14
CA ASP A 228 -7.27 4.21 -64.59
C ASP A 228 -7.75 2.85 -65.13
N GLY A 229 -8.69 2.76 -66.06
CA GLY A 229 -9.41 3.75 -66.86
C GLY A 229 -10.16 2.97 -67.96
N GLY A 230 -11.23 3.55 -68.51
CA GLY A 230 -11.71 3.18 -69.85
C GLY A 230 -13.01 2.37 -69.97
N ALA A 231 -14.04 3.10 -70.39
CA ALA A 231 -14.89 2.78 -71.55
C ALA A 231 -16.04 1.77 -71.43
N ALA A 232 -17.24 2.34 -71.68
CA ALA A 232 -18.23 1.91 -72.66
C ALA A 232 -19.38 0.96 -72.25
N SER A 233 -20.58 1.56 -72.35
CA SER A 233 -21.78 1.06 -73.03
C SER A 233 -22.70 0.04 -72.34
N ARG A 234 -23.93 0.53 -72.08
CA ARG A 234 -25.26 -0.01 -72.49
C ARG A 234 -25.37 -1.56 -72.42
N LEU A 235 -26.22 -2.11 -71.54
CA LEU A 235 -27.68 -2.27 -71.66
C LEU A 235 -28.16 -2.97 -70.38
#